data_AF-E8R1V7-F1
#
_entry.id   AF-E8R1V7-F1
#
_cell.length_a   1.000
_cell.length_b   1.000
_cell.length_c   1.000
_cell.angle_alpha   90.00
_cell.angle_beta   90.00
_cell.angle_gamma   90.00
#
_symmetry.space_group_name_H-M   'P 1'
#
loop_
_entity.id
_entity.type
_entity.pdbx_description
1 polymer ?
#
loop_
_entity_poly.entity_id
_entity_poly.type
_entity_poly.pdbx_seq_one_letter_code
_entity_poly.pdbx_strand_id
1 'polypeptide(L)'
;MLYLLGLVTFVLIAWGWAIHRLRTRGRLVDPVGLPRPSWPSWMVPVFLIGYVSALIVGTSAWLAWVLDQPPDAEDLPPQLTIQASIAGNLAVMLVLGGLTLAIRFGRPASRELGLDLDRRGFQRAVGVGVGGVLLVLPWVYAVGWMATWVWPETTHPLEEMLRERQDWTTLGLAILAGCVLAPLTEEWLFRGILLPMFTRWGCRVFTQAQAVADERGVQDNQNLGSRESESGGLGGPNDSVTSSWVGAVVTREPATTGLDRERLEAGRGGPAFWIANVLVALLFAALHATEWPAPVPIFVLALGLGEMARQAGSVLAPIVAHVLFNANSVVLVIVTGAASPDQVSGSPNADPPAVVTSVETLSG
;
A
#
# COMPACT_ATOMS: atom_id res chain seq x y z
N MET A 1 26.26 6.46 13.57
CA MET A 1 25.79 6.39 14.97
C MET A 1 24.77 7.48 15.33
N LEU A 2 25.04 8.78 15.11
CA LEU A 2 24.09 9.87 15.44
C LEU A 2 22.73 9.74 14.72
N TYR A 3 22.72 9.36 13.44
CA TYR A 3 21.49 9.14 12.68
C TYR A 3 20.58 8.07 13.32
N LEU A 4 21.14 6.90 13.64
CA LEU A 4 20.41 5.80 14.27
C LEU A 4 19.85 6.20 15.64
N LEU A 5 20.65 6.90 16.47
CA LEU A 5 20.19 7.42 17.76
C LEU A 5 19.01 8.38 17.59
N GLY A 6 19.09 9.29 16.61
CA GLY A 6 18.00 10.21 16.26
C GLY A 6 16.75 9.45 15.82
N LEU A 7 16.88 8.52 14.88
CA LEU A 7 15.76 7.71 14.37
C LEU A 7 15.06 6.94 15.50
N VAL A 8 15.81 6.22 16.33
CA VAL A 8 15.27 5.50 17.49
C VAL A 8 14.55 6.46 18.44
N THR A 9 15.13 7.63 18.70
CA THR A 9 14.51 8.66 19.56
C THR A 9 13.16 9.11 18.98
N PHE A 10 13.09 9.43 17.68
CA PHE A 10 11.83 9.82 17.03
C PHE A 10 10.78 8.71 17.04
N VAL A 11 11.19 7.46 16.80
CA VAL A 11 10.32 6.29 16.89
C VAL A 11 9.75 6.14 18.32
N LEU A 12 10.59 6.24 19.34
CA LEU A 12 10.15 6.14 20.75
C LEU A 12 9.19 7.27 21.12
N ILE A 13 9.44 8.50 20.68
CA ILE A 13 8.54 9.64 20.88
C ILE A 13 7.19 9.38 20.20
N ALA A 14 7.20 8.92 18.95
CA ALA A 14 5.98 8.62 18.19
C ALA A 14 5.15 7.53 18.88
N TRP A 15 5.79 6.46 19.35
CA TRP A 15 5.12 5.37 20.09
C TRP A 15 4.60 5.83 21.45
N GLY A 16 5.37 6.61 22.20
CA GLY A 16 4.92 7.19 23.48
C GLY A 16 3.67 8.05 23.29
N TRP A 17 3.66 8.90 22.26
CA TRP A 17 2.48 9.69 21.87
C TRP A 17 1.31 8.80 21.45
N ALA A 18 1.54 7.78 20.62
CA ALA A 18 0.52 6.87 20.13
C ALA A 18 -0.16 6.10 21.27
N ILE A 19 0.62 5.54 22.20
CA ILE A 19 0.12 4.84 23.39
C ILE A 19 -0.69 5.80 24.27
N HIS A 20 -0.16 6.99 24.54
CA HIS A 20 -0.88 8.00 25.32
C HIS A 20 -2.22 8.36 24.68
N ARG A 21 -2.25 8.56 23.36
CA ARG A 21 -3.47 8.89 22.62
C ARG A 21 -4.47 7.74 22.60
N LEU A 22 -4.01 6.51 22.39
CA LEU A 22 -4.87 5.32 22.45
C LEU A 22 -5.49 5.15 23.84
N ARG A 23 -4.74 5.40 24.91
CA ARG A 23 -5.26 5.34 26.29
C ARG A 23 -6.26 6.45 26.60
N THR A 24 -6.05 7.66 26.08
CA THR A 24 -6.88 8.83 26.41
C THR A 24 -8.10 8.99 25.50
N ARG A 25 -8.00 8.61 24.23
CA ARG A 25 -9.05 8.84 23.21
C ARG A 25 -9.56 7.56 22.55
N GLY A 26 -9.00 6.40 22.87
CA GLY A 26 -9.38 5.10 22.28
C GLY A 26 -8.99 4.91 20.81
N ARG A 27 -8.34 5.90 20.19
CA ARG A 27 -7.96 5.88 18.77
C ARG A 27 -6.72 6.74 18.55
N LEU A 28 -5.94 6.40 17.51
CA LEU A 28 -4.95 7.30 16.94
C LEU A 28 -5.70 8.42 16.23
N VAL A 29 -5.62 8.56 14.92
CA VAL A 29 -6.26 9.67 14.20
C VAL A 29 -7.76 9.40 13.95
N ASP A 30 -8.61 10.43 14.05
CA ASP A 30 -10.01 10.34 13.63
C ASP A 30 -10.09 10.19 12.12
N PRO A 31 -10.42 9.03 11.54
CA PRO A 31 -10.26 8.81 10.10
C PRO A 31 -11.17 9.73 9.28
N VAL A 32 -10.62 10.33 8.21
CA VAL A 32 -11.42 11.07 7.22
C VAL A 32 -12.16 10.11 6.29
N GLY A 33 -11.58 8.92 6.05
CA GLY A 33 -12.05 7.96 5.07
C GLY A 33 -11.35 8.13 3.72
N LEU A 34 -11.38 7.09 2.87
CA LEU A 34 -10.65 7.11 1.60
C LEU A 34 -11.21 8.16 0.62
N PRO A 35 -10.34 8.71 -0.27
CA PRO A 35 -10.79 9.48 -1.42
C PRO A 35 -11.84 8.70 -2.23
N ARG A 36 -12.77 9.42 -2.86
CA ARG A 36 -13.89 8.83 -3.60
C ARG A 36 -13.72 9.09 -5.10
N PRO A 37 -12.87 8.30 -5.79
CA PRO A 37 -12.75 8.40 -7.24
C PRO A 37 -14.09 8.17 -7.91
N SER A 38 -14.37 8.90 -9.00
CA SER A 38 -15.64 8.79 -9.71
C SER A 38 -15.75 7.49 -10.53
N TRP A 39 -14.64 6.79 -10.77
CA TRP A 39 -14.58 5.59 -11.60
C TRP A 39 -15.33 4.38 -11.00
N PRO A 40 -16.04 3.58 -11.83
CA PRO A 40 -16.63 2.31 -11.43
C PRO A 40 -15.58 1.19 -11.28
N SER A 41 -15.82 0.25 -10.36
CA SER A 41 -14.88 -0.84 -10.01
C SER A 41 -14.46 -1.74 -11.19
N TRP A 42 -15.23 -1.81 -12.28
CA TRP A 42 -14.86 -2.61 -13.47
C TRP A 42 -13.65 -2.02 -14.22
N MET A 43 -13.25 -0.78 -13.95
CA MET A 43 -12.10 -0.14 -14.59
C MET A 43 -10.74 -0.57 -14.02
N VAL A 44 -10.69 -1.41 -12.98
CA VAL A 44 -9.43 -1.90 -12.39
C VAL A 44 -8.48 -2.49 -13.45
N PRO A 45 -8.93 -3.40 -14.35
CA PRO A 45 -8.06 -3.94 -15.39
C PRO A 45 -7.52 -2.87 -16.34
N VAL A 46 -8.30 -1.82 -16.64
CA VAL A 46 -7.86 -0.72 -17.52
C VAL A 46 -6.69 0.04 -16.89
N PHE A 47 -6.76 0.34 -15.59
CA PHE A 47 -5.68 1.00 -14.88
C PHE A 47 -4.45 0.10 -14.69
N LEU A 48 -4.64 -1.19 -14.41
CA LEU A 48 -3.54 -2.15 -14.29
C LEU A 48 -2.83 -2.37 -15.62
N ILE A 49 -3.58 -2.60 -16.70
CA ILE A 49 -3.01 -2.75 -18.05
C ILE A 49 -2.34 -1.44 -18.46
N GLY A 50 -3.00 -0.29 -18.26
CA GLY A 50 -2.42 1.02 -18.54
C GLY A 50 -1.11 1.25 -17.80
N TYR A 51 -1.03 0.86 -16.52
CA TYR A 51 0.20 0.93 -15.73
C TYR A 51 1.30 0.04 -16.31
N VAL A 52 1.03 -1.25 -16.48
CA VAL A 52 2.04 -2.21 -16.95
C VAL A 52 2.49 -1.86 -18.37
N SER A 53 1.56 -1.55 -19.26
CA SER A 53 1.87 -1.14 -20.63
C SER A 53 2.65 0.16 -20.68
N ALA A 54 2.30 1.18 -19.89
CA ALA A 54 3.05 2.43 -19.86
C ALA A 54 4.47 2.25 -19.31
N LEU A 55 4.63 1.40 -18.29
CA LEU A 55 5.93 1.07 -17.73
C LEU A 55 6.82 0.37 -18.77
N ILE A 56 6.30 -0.67 -19.43
CA ILE A 56 7.04 -1.42 -20.46
C ILE A 56 7.35 -0.52 -21.65
N VAL A 57 6.34 0.14 -22.23
CA VAL A 57 6.52 0.97 -23.43
C VAL A 57 7.41 2.18 -23.15
N GLY A 58 7.26 2.85 -22.01
CA GLY A 58 8.09 3.98 -21.64
C GLY A 58 9.56 3.60 -21.47
N THR A 59 9.81 2.49 -20.79
CA THR A 59 11.17 1.94 -20.59
C THR A 59 11.77 1.51 -21.93
N SER A 60 11.04 0.73 -22.74
CA SER A 60 11.53 0.23 -24.03
C SER A 60 11.72 1.32 -25.07
N ALA A 61 10.83 2.32 -25.14
CA ALA A 61 10.96 3.43 -26.07
C ALA A 61 12.18 4.31 -25.73
N TRP A 62 12.45 4.51 -24.44
CA TRP A 62 13.63 5.23 -24.00
C TRP A 62 14.91 4.44 -24.31
N LEU A 63 14.94 3.14 -24.01
CA LEU A 63 16.08 2.28 -24.36
C LEU A 63 16.36 2.27 -25.86
N ALA A 64 15.31 2.14 -26.70
CA ALA A 64 15.45 2.19 -28.16
C ALA A 64 15.88 3.57 -28.68
N TRP A 65 15.64 4.65 -27.93
CA TRP A 65 16.09 5.99 -28.30
C TRP A 65 17.57 6.22 -27.94
N VAL A 66 18.03 5.67 -26.81
CA VAL A 66 19.42 5.81 -26.37
C VAL A 66 20.34 4.79 -27.04
N LEU A 67 19.84 3.59 -27.33
CA LEU A 67 20.60 2.49 -27.87
C LEU A 67 20.24 2.29 -29.33
N ASP A 68 21.23 2.38 -30.21
CA ASP A 68 21.09 2.12 -31.64
C ASP A 68 20.71 0.65 -31.96
N GLN A 69 20.90 -0.27 -31.01
CA GLN A 69 20.51 -1.67 -31.10
C GLN A 69 19.83 -2.13 -29.81
N PRO A 70 18.84 -3.05 -29.86
CA PRO A 70 18.23 -3.60 -28.66
C PRO A 70 19.30 -4.35 -27.85
N PRO A 71 19.56 -3.95 -26.59
CA PRO A 71 20.52 -4.63 -25.75
C PRO A 71 19.96 -5.99 -25.33
N ASP A 72 20.85 -6.95 -25.07
CA ASP A 72 20.49 -8.07 -24.20
C ASP A 72 20.24 -7.50 -22.80
N ALA A 73 19.07 -7.81 -22.22
CA ALA A 73 18.57 -7.14 -21.01
C ALA A 73 19.44 -7.34 -19.76
N GLU A 74 20.37 -8.30 -19.79
CA GLU A 74 21.23 -8.67 -18.65
C GLU A 74 22.51 -7.83 -18.53
N ASP A 75 22.91 -7.07 -19.57
CA ASP A 75 24.21 -6.38 -19.61
C ASP A 75 24.13 -4.83 -19.54
N LEU A 76 22.97 -4.28 -19.18
CA LEU A 76 22.78 -2.83 -19.15
C LEU A 76 23.57 -2.18 -17.98
N PRO A 77 24.40 -1.14 -18.24
CA PRO A 77 25.09 -0.44 -17.17
C PRO A 77 24.08 0.23 -16.21
N PRO A 78 24.37 0.29 -14.90
CA PRO A 78 23.40 0.74 -13.88
C PRO A 78 22.77 2.11 -14.16
N GLN A 79 23.53 3.04 -14.73
CA GLN A 79 23.04 4.37 -15.07
C GLN A 79 21.92 4.32 -16.12
N LEU A 80 22.05 3.47 -17.15
CA LEU A 80 21.01 3.31 -18.17
C LEU A 80 19.77 2.63 -17.58
N THR A 81 19.94 1.63 -16.72
CA THR A 81 18.83 0.96 -16.02
C THR A 81 18.02 1.96 -15.19
N ILE A 82 18.69 2.85 -14.45
CA ILE A 82 18.04 3.91 -13.66
C ILE A 82 17.31 4.90 -14.57
N GLN A 83 17.95 5.38 -15.64
CA GLN A 83 17.31 6.32 -16.56
C GLN A 83 16.10 5.71 -17.28
N ALA A 84 16.17 4.43 -17.64
CA ALA A 84 15.06 3.69 -18.22
C ALA A 84 13.89 3.57 -17.21
N SER A 85 14.19 3.29 -15.93
CA SER A 85 13.18 3.30 -14.85
C SER A 85 12.52 4.66 -14.65
N ILE A 86 13.30 5.76 -14.73
CA ILE A 86 12.75 7.12 -14.71
C ILE A 86 11.78 7.34 -15.88
N ALA A 87 12.19 6.98 -17.11
CA ALA A 87 11.36 7.14 -18.29
C ALA A 87 10.05 6.32 -18.18
N GLY A 88 10.14 5.07 -17.72
CA GLY A 88 8.98 4.22 -17.43
C GLY A 88 8.03 4.85 -16.42
N ASN A 89 8.53 5.33 -15.28
CA ASN A 89 7.70 6.00 -14.27
C ASN A 89 7.02 7.27 -14.80
N LEU A 90 7.73 8.10 -15.57
CA LEU A 90 7.14 9.29 -16.20
C LEU A 90 6.06 8.91 -17.21
N ALA A 91 6.27 7.86 -18.01
CA ALA A 91 5.26 7.35 -18.93
C ALA A 91 4.01 6.87 -18.17
N VAL A 92 4.18 6.16 -17.06
CA VAL A 92 3.07 5.75 -16.20
C VAL A 92 2.33 6.97 -15.64
N MET A 93 3.04 7.98 -15.13
CA MET A 93 2.42 9.21 -14.63
C MET A 93 1.60 9.92 -15.72
N LEU A 94 2.11 9.97 -16.94
CA LEU A 94 1.39 10.56 -18.09
C LEU A 94 0.13 9.75 -18.43
N VAL A 95 0.22 8.42 -18.47
CA VAL A 95 -0.92 7.55 -18.80
C VAL A 95 -1.95 7.55 -17.67
N LEU A 96 -1.55 7.34 -16.42
CA LEU A 96 -2.47 7.36 -15.28
C LEU A 96 -3.08 8.75 -15.07
N GLY A 97 -2.27 9.81 -15.20
CA GLY A 97 -2.76 11.18 -15.14
C GLY A 97 -3.72 11.51 -16.28
N GLY A 98 -3.40 11.08 -17.49
CA GLY A 98 -4.27 11.20 -18.67
C GLY A 98 -5.59 10.46 -18.51
N LEU A 99 -5.56 9.20 -18.06
CA LEU A 99 -6.76 8.41 -17.76
C LEU A 99 -7.61 9.06 -16.67
N THR A 100 -6.98 9.51 -15.58
CA THR A 100 -7.65 10.23 -14.50
C THR A 100 -8.29 11.52 -15.04
N LEU A 101 -7.63 12.27 -15.91
CA LEU A 101 -8.20 13.50 -16.46
C LEU A 101 -9.30 13.25 -17.50
N ALA A 102 -9.19 12.18 -18.30
CA ALA A 102 -10.09 11.86 -19.40
C ALA A 102 -11.43 11.27 -18.92
N ILE A 103 -11.41 10.46 -17.85
CA ILE A 103 -12.59 9.72 -17.39
C ILE A 103 -13.41 10.56 -16.38
N ARG A 104 -12.95 11.77 -16.03
CA ARG A 104 -13.58 12.57 -14.96
C ARG A 104 -14.97 13.06 -15.37
N PHE A 105 -15.99 12.72 -14.59
CA PHE A 105 -17.36 13.23 -14.76
C PHE A 105 -17.51 14.65 -14.19
N GLY A 106 -16.65 15.59 -14.62
CA GLY A 106 -16.73 17.01 -14.25
C GLY A 106 -16.24 17.38 -12.84
N ARG A 107 -15.67 16.45 -12.07
CA ARG A 107 -15.07 16.73 -10.75
C ARG A 107 -13.58 17.10 -10.86
N PRO A 108 -13.06 17.96 -9.95
CA PRO A 108 -11.64 18.28 -9.92
C PRO A 108 -10.84 17.06 -9.40
N ALA A 109 -9.79 16.68 -10.13
CA ALA A 109 -8.96 15.51 -9.82
C ALA A 109 -8.35 15.56 -8.41
N SER A 110 -8.06 16.76 -7.91
CA SER A 110 -7.54 16.96 -6.55
C SER A 110 -8.48 16.39 -5.48
N ARG A 111 -9.79 16.60 -5.60
CA ARG A 111 -10.77 16.04 -4.65
C ARG A 111 -10.95 14.53 -4.79
N GLU A 112 -10.74 13.98 -5.98
CA GLU A 112 -10.87 12.54 -6.22
C GLU A 112 -9.71 11.74 -5.62
N LEU A 113 -8.52 12.32 -5.58
CA LEU A 113 -7.31 11.74 -4.99
C LEU A 113 -7.07 12.19 -3.53
N GLY A 114 -7.92 13.07 -3.01
CA GLY A 114 -7.75 13.67 -1.68
C GLY A 114 -6.54 14.61 -1.60
N LEU A 115 -6.11 15.18 -2.72
CA LEU A 115 -5.10 16.23 -2.82
C LEU A 115 -5.75 17.61 -2.58
N ASP A 116 -6.61 17.72 -1.58
CA ASP A 116 -7.09 19.03 -1.13
C ASP A 116 -5.89 19.75 -0.50
N LEU A 117 -5.27 20.64 -1.28
CA LEU A 117 -4.08 21.42 -0.90
C LEU A 117 -4.43 22.57 0.06
N ASP A 118 -5.55 22.47 0.79
CA ASP A 118 -5.82 23.41 1.85
C ASP A 118 -4.80 23.18 2.98
N ARG A 119 -4.44 24.25 3.70
CA ARG A 119 -3.36 24.19 4.69
C ARG A 119 -3.61 23.09 5.74
N ARG A 120 -4.87 22.85 6.12
CA ARG A 120 -5.25 21.87 7.13
C ARG A 120 -5.16 20.43 6.61
N GLY A 121 -5.67 20.17 5.40
CA GLY A 121 -5.56 18.87 4.74
C GLY A 121 -4.10 18.49 4.48
N PHE A 122 -3.29 19.43 3.99
CA PHE A 122 -1.86 19.21 3.78
C PHE A 122 -1.12 18.87 5.09
N GLN A 123 -1.27 19.71 6.14
CA GLN A 123 -0.62 19.48 7.43
C GLN A 123 -1.01 18.12 8.04
N ARG A 124 -2.28 17.75 7.89
CA ARG A 124 -2.80 16.48 8.35
C ARG A 124 -2.19 15.32 7.57
N ALA A 125 -2.17 15.38 6.24
CA ALA A 125 -1.61 14.32 5.41
C ALA A 125 -0.13 14.10 5.70
N VAL A 126 0.66 15.18 5.78
CA VAL A 126 2.07 15.12 6.16
C VAL A 126 2.24 14.57 7.58
N GLY A 127 1.46 15.04 8.55
CA GLY A 127 1.54 14.57 9.94
C GLY A 127 1.17 13.09 10.09
N VAL A 128 0.14 12.62 9.37
CA VAL A 128 -0.25 11.20 9.32
C VAL A 128 0.84 10.37 8.63
N GLY A 129 1.43 10.85 7.53
CA GLY A 129 2.51 10.15 6.84
C GLY A 129 3.77 10.00 7.70
N VAL A 130 4.27 11.12 8.26
CA VAL A 130 5.45 11.13 9.14
C VAL A 130 5.22 10.31 10.41
N GLY A 131 4.10 10.53 11.11
CA GLY A 131 3.79 9.78 12.32
C GLY A 131 3.54 8.30 12.03
N GLY A 132 2.83 8.01 10.94
CA GLY A 132 2.49 6.65 10.52
C GLY A 132 3.73 5.83 10.16
N VAL A 133 4.66 6.37 9.38
CA VAL A 133 5.90 5.64 9.03
C VAL A 133 6.72 5.33 10.28
N LEU A 134 6.88 6.28 11.22
CA LEU A 134 7.59 6.06 12.47
C LEU A 134 6.96 4.94 13.33
N LEU A 135 5.64 4.78 13.28
CA LEU A 135 4.94 3.70 13.98
C LEU A 135 5.06 2.35 13.27
N VAL A 136 5.15 2.35 11.94
CA VAL A 136 5.24 1.14 11.11
C VAL A 136 6.67 0.60 11.04
N LEU A 137 7.69 1.47 11.08
CA LEU A 137 9.11 1.09 10.94
C LEU A 137 9.55 -0.06 11.86
N PRO A 138 9.24 -0.07 13.18
CA PRO A 138 9.65 -1.19 14.04
C PRO A 138 9.10 -2.54 13.59
N TRP A 139 7.87 -2.57 13.05
CA TRP A 139 7.26 -3.79 12.55
C TRP A 139 7.89 -4.25 11.24
N VAL A 140 8.14 -3.31 10.33
CA VAL A 140 8.81 -3.61 9.05
C VAL A 140 10.21 -4.18 9.31
N TYR A 141 10.99 -3.56 10.20
CA TYR A 141 12.33 -4.08 10.54
C TYR A 141 12.31 -5.37 11.33
N ALA A 142 11.38 -5.54 12.28
CA ALA A 142 11.27 -6.79 13.01
C ALA A 142 10.94 -7.95 12.06
N VAL A 143 9.97 -7.76 11.16
CA VAL A 143 9.59 -8.78 10.17
C VAL A 143 10.70 -9.01 9.15
N GLY A 144 11.38 -7.96 8.68
CA GLY A 144 12.53 -8.09 7.79
C GLY A 144 13.65 -8.89 8.44
N TRP A 145 14.01 -8.56 9.69
CA TRP A 145 15.01 -9.31 10.46
C TRP A 145 14.60 -10.78 10.66
N MET A 146 13.34 -11.05 10.99
CA MET A 146 12.83 -12.43 11.07
C MET A 146 12.89 -13.16 9.72
N ALA A 147 12.65 -12.46 8.60
CA ALA A 147 12.76 -13.05 7.27
C ALA A 147 14.21 -13.49 6.97
N THR A 148 15.22 -12.73 7.43
CA THR A 148 16.64 -13.10 7.24
C THR A 148 17.04 -14.40 7.94
N TRP A 149 16.28 -14.85 8.96
CA TRP A 149 16.52 -16.15 9.59
C TRP A 149 16.15 -17.33 8.70
N VAL A 150 15.23 -17.10 7.74
CA VAL A 150 14.76 -18.12 6.80
C VAL A 150 15.50 -18.00 5.47
N TRP A 151 15.67 -16.75 5.00
CA TRP A 151 16.35 -16.42 3.75
C TRP A 151 17.46 -15.41 4.02
N PRO A 152 18.70 -15.88 4.27
CA PRO A 152 19.86 -14.99 4.37
C PRO A 152 19.99 -14.17 3.08
N GLU A 153 20.08 -12.85 3.19
CA GLU A 153 20.15 -11.97 2.04
C GLU A 153 21.45 -12.20 1.25
N THR A 154 21.31 -12.35 -0.07
CA THR A 154 22.40 -12.14 -1.03
C THR A 154 22.51 -10.64 -1.33
N THR A 155 23.73 -10.12 -1.46
CA THR A 155 24.08 -8.69 -1.57
C THR A 155 23.12 -7.90 -2.48
N HIS A 156 22.68 -6.71 -2.02
CA HIS A 156 21.72 -5.88 -2.74
C HIS A 156 22.42 -5.04 -3.84
N PRO A 157 21.84 -4.87 -5.05
CA PRO A 157 22.46 -4.09 -6.13
C PRO A 157 22.86 -2.65 -5.77
N LEU A 158 22.11 -1.98 -4.88
CA LEU A 158 22.46 -0.63 -4.40
C LEU A 158 23.74 -0.63 -3.54
N GLU A 159 23.98 -1.71 -2.78
CA GLU A 159 25.18 -1.87 -1.98
C GLU A 159 26.41 -2.10 -2.86
N GLU A 160 26.27 -2.91 -3.92
CA GLU A 160 27.33 -3.12 -4.93
C GLU A 160 27.67 -1.82 -5.66
N MET A 161 26.64 -1.06 -6.07
CA MET A 161 26.84 0.26 -6.71
C MET A 161 27.57 1.27 -5.81
N LEU A 162 27.31 1.24 -4.51
CA LEU A 162 28.00 2.12 -3.54
C LEU A 162 29.44 1.67 -3.24
N ARG A 163 29.74 0.37 -3.38
CA ARG A 163 31.08 -0.20 -3.17
C ARG A 163 32.01 0.02 -4.36
N GLU A 164 31.52 -0.06 -5.60
CA GLU A 164 32.40 -0.15 -6.77
C GLU A 164 32.82 1.19 -7.41
N ARG A 165 31.97 2.23 -7.40
CA ARG A 165 32.35 3.60 -7.86
C ARG A 165 31.26 4.61 -7.48
N GLN A 166 31.61 5.60 -6.65
CA GLN A 166 30.69 6.70 -6.29
C GLN A 166 30.51 7.70 -7.44
N ASP A 167 29.69 7.37 -8.43
CA ASP A 167 29.13 8.38 -9.34
C ASP A 167 27.93 9.06 -8.67
N TRP A 168 28.16 10.28 -8.18
CA TRP A 168 27.14 11.12 -7.56
C TRP A 168 25.95 11.41 -8.48
N THR A 169 26.16 11.37 -9.80
CA THR A 169 25.08 11.53 -10.78
C THR A 169 24.15 10.33 -10.74
N THR A 170 24.71 9.12 -10.85
CA THR A 170 23.94 7.87 -10.78
C THR A 170 23.23 7.72 -9.44
N LEU A 171 23.89 8.06 -8.32
CA LEU A 171 23.25 8.07 -7.00
C LEU A 171 22.09 9.07 -6.93
N GLY A 172 22.28 10.29 -7.44
CA GLY A 172 21.24 11.32 -7.48
C GLY A 172 20.03 10.91 -8.32
N LEU A 173 20.27 10.27 -9.47
CA LEU A 173 19.21 9.71 -10.31
C LEU A 173 18.50 8.53 -9.64
N ALA A 174 19.23 7.65 -8.96
CA ALA A 174 18.65 6.53 -8.22
C ALA A 174 17.74 7.02 -7.07
N ILE A 175 18.17 8.06 -6.34
CA ILE A 175 17.36 8.69 -5.29
C ILE A 175 16.10 9.31 -5.89
N LEU A 176 16.22 10.05 -7.00
CA LEU A 176 15.05 10.62 -7.68
C LEU A 176 14.06 9.52 -8.14
N ALA A 177 14.56 8.47 -8.78
CA ALA A 177 13.76 7.37 -9.29
C ALA A 177 13.07 6.61 -8.15
N GLY A 178 13.84 6.10 -7.19
CA GLY A 178 13.35 5.20 -6.14
C GLY A 178 12.71 5.92 -4.95
N CYS A 179 13.16 7.10 -4.57
CA CYS A 179 12.61 7.80 -3.39
C CYS A 179 11.48 8.77 -3.75
N VAL A 180 11.33 9.19 -5.01
CA VAL A 180 10.33 10.20 -5.40
C VAL A 180 9.39 9.67 -6.48
N LEU A 181 9.91 9.32 -7.66
CA LEU A 181 9.06 8.94 -8.79
C LEU A 181 8.30 7.64 -8.53
N ALA A 182 8.98 6.58 -8.09
CA ALA A 182 8.34 5.30 -7.79
C ALA A 182 7.23 5.45 -6.73
N PRO A 183 7.45 6.04 -5.54
CA PRO A 183 6.39 6.28 -4.56
C PRO A 183 5.23 7.11 -5.11
N LEU A 184 5.49 8.15 -5.90
CA LEU A 184 4.41 8.94 -6.50
C LEU A 184 3.54 8.10 -7.44
N THR A 185 4.17 7.31 -8.31
CA THR A 185 3.47 6.45 -9.27
C THR A 185 2.70 5.34 -8.56
N GLU A 186 3.37 4.64 -7.65
CA GLU A 186 2.83 3.49 -6.95
C GLU A 186 1.70 3.88 -6.00
N GLU A 187 1.88 4.91 -5.16
CA GLU A 187 0.82 5.32 -4.25
C GLU A 187 -0.40 5.87 -4.99
N TRP A 188 -0.20 6.52 -6.15
CA TRP A 188 -1.33 6.90 -7.01
C TRP A 188 -2.10 5.67 -7.48
N LEU A 189 -1.43 4.67 -8.04
CA LEU A 189 -2.10 3.45 -8.48
C LEU A 189 -2.76 2.71 -7.30
N PHE A 190 -2.00 2.38 -6.28
CA PHE A 190 -2.44 1.48 -5.22
C PHE A 190 -3.39 2.15 -4.24
N ARG A 191 -3.08 3.37 -3.76
CA ARG A 191 -3.86 4.04 -2.69
C ARG A 191 -4.84 5.06 -3.28
N GLY A 192 -4.50 5.68 -4.40
CA GLY A 192 -5.39 6.61 -5.11
C GLY A 192 -6.48 5.92 -5.93
N ILE A 193 -6.19 4.76 -6.54
CA ILE A 193 -7.10 4.09 -7.50
C ILE A 193 -7.59 2.75 -6.96
N LEU A 194 -6.69 1.77 -6.76
CA LEU A 194 -7.08 0.38 -6.47
C LEU A 194 -7.77 0.23 -5.12
N LEU A 195 -7.19 0.78 -4.05
CA LEU A 195 -7.73 0.67 -2.69
C LEU A 195 -9.16 1.22 -2.55
N PRO A 196 -9.48 2.44 -3.04
CA PRO A 196 -10.85 2.92 -3.06
C PRO A 196 -11.80 2.05 -3.91
N MET A 197 -11.36 1.56 -5.07
CA MET A 197 -12.20 0.75 -5.97
C MET A 197 -12.54 -0.62 -5.37
N PHE A 198 -11.56 -1.30 -4.76
CA PHE A 198 -11.75 -2.57 -4.07
C PHE A 198 -12.57 -2.41 -2.79
N THR A 199 -12.35 -1.34 -2.02
CA THR A 199 -13.16 -1.06 -0.83
C THR A 199 -14.64 -0.88 -1.23
N ARG A 200 -14.91 -0.11 -2.29
CA ARG A 200 -16.29 0.09 -2.80
C ARG A 200 -16.90 -1.20 -3.33
N TRP A 201 -16.13 -2.01 -4.04
CA TRP A 201 -16.59 -3.31 -4.52
C TRP A 201 -16.96 -4.23 -3.35
N GLY A 202 -16.09 -4.34 -2.34
CA GLY A 202 -16.35 -5.11 -1.13
C GLY A 202 -17.61 -4.62 -0.40
N CYS A 203 -17.78 -3.30 -0.24
CA CYS A 203 -18.98 -2.76 0.42
C CYS A 203 -20.27 -3.18 -0.30
N ARG A 204 -20.32 -3.12 -1.64
CA ARG A 204 -21.50 -3.58 -2.40
C ARG A 204 -21.80 -5.06 -2.16
N VAL A 205 -20.77 -5.90 -2.13
CA VAL A 205 -20.91 -7.34 -1.88
C VAL A 205 -21.43 -7.59 -0.46
N PHE A 206 -20.87 -6.91 0.54
CA PHE A 206 -21.30 -7.06 1.93
C PHE A 206 -22.73 -6.56 2.17
N THR A 207 -23.11 -5.42 1.60
CA THR A 207 -24.47 -4.89 1.75
C THR A 207 -25.49 -5.76 1.03
N GLN A 208 -25.17 -6.30 -0.15
CA GLN A 208 -26.02 -7.29 -0.82
C GLN A 208 -26.17 -8.57 0.03
N ALA A 209 -25.08 -9.06 0.62
CA ALA A 209 -25.11 -10.25 1.48
C ALA A 209 -25.95 -10.03 2.74
N GLN A 210 -25.85 -8.85 3.37
CA GLN A 210 -26.67 -8.47 4.51
C GLN A 210 -28.15 -8.35 4.15
N ALA A 211 -28.49 -7.73 3.02
CA ALA A 211 -29.87 -7.62 2.56
C ALA A 211 -30.53 -9.00 2.35
N VAL A 212 -29.79 -9.94 1.73
CA VAL A 212 -30.27 -11.33 1.54
C VAL A 212 -30.41 -12.07 2.88
N ALA A 213 -29.50 -11.83 3.84
CA ALA A 213 -29.58 -12.44 5.17
C ALA A 213 -30.77 -11.90 5.98
N ASP A 214 -31.03 -10.61 5.92
CA ASP A 214 -32.18 -9.96 6.58
C ASP A 214 -33.50 -10.46 5.99
N GLU A 215 -33.61 -10.57 4.66
CA GLU A 215 -34.79 -11.14 3.99
C GLU A 215 -35.07 -12.59 4.43
N ARG A 216 -34.02 -13.42 4.53
CA ARG A 216 -34.13 -14.80 5.04
C ARG A 216 -34.53 -14.84 6.51
N GLY A 217 -33.96 -13.98 7.35
CA GLY A 217 -34.31 -13.90 8.77
C GLY A 217 -35.77 -13.49 9.00
N VAL A 218 -36.30 -12.58 8.19
CA VAL A 218 -37.72 -12.19 8.22
C VAL A 218 -38.63 -13.35 7.80
N GLN A 219 -38.27 -14.09 6.73
CA GLN A 219 -39.04 -15.25 6.29
C GLN A 219 -39.06 -16.38 7.32
N ASP A 220 -37.93 -16.64 7.99
CA ASP A 220 -37.83 -17.71 8.99
C ASP A 220 -38.67 -17.38 10.23
N ASN A 221 -38.66 -16.11 10.67
CA ASN A 221 -39.48 -15.65 11.79
C ASN A 221 -40.99 -15.68 11.47
N GLN A 222 -41.38 -15.41 10.22
CA GLN A 222 -42.77 -15.57 9.77
C GLN A 222 -43.21 -17.04 9.73
N ASN A 223 -42.32 -17.96 9.34
CA ASN A 223 -42.59 -19.41 9.33
C ASN A 223 -42.65 -20.03 10.74
N LEU A 224 -41.94 -19.45 11.72
CA LEU A 224 -42.04 -19.86 13.12
C LEU A 224 -43.37 -19.40 13.74
N GLY A 225 -43.79 -18.16 13.48
CA GLY A 225 -45.07 -17.64 13.97
C GLY A 225 -46.30 -18.37 13.38
N SER A 226 -46.23 -18.83 12.13
CA SER A 226 -47.30 -19.64 11.53
C SER A 226 -47.38 -21.06 12.12
N ARG A 227 -46.24 -21.67 12.47
CA ARG A 227 -46.18 -22.98 13.14
C ARG A 227 -46.66 -22.97 14.59
N GLU A 228 -46.42 -21.89 15.33
CA GLU A 228 -46.99 -21.71 16.67
C GLU A 228 -48.51 -21.51 16.61
N SER A 229 -49.02 -20.83 15.58
CA SER A 229 -50.46 -20.64 15.37
C SER A 229 -51.20 -21.91 14.93
N GLU A 230 -50.53 -22.87 14.29
CA GLU A 230 -51.13 -24.16 13.89
C GLU A 230 -51.06 -25.24 14.99
N SER A 231 -50.20 -25.08 16.00
CA SER A 231 -50.03 -26.06 17.09
C SER A 231 -50.81 -25.75 18.38
N GLY A 232 -51.48 -24.59 18.45
CA GLY A 232 -52.30 -24.15 19.58
C GLY A 232 -53.80 -24.40 19.43
N GLY A 233 -54.21 -25.57 18.94
CA GLY A 233 -55.60 -25.88 18.60
C GLY A 233 -56.33 -26.80 19.58
N LEU A 234 -56.38 -26.51 20.89
CA LEU A 234 -57.36 -27.11 21.81
C LEU A 234 -57.76 -26.17 22.96
N GLY A 235 -58.98 -25.62 22.88
CA GLY A 235 -59.85 -25.39 24.05
C GLY A 235 -60.06 -23.94 24.53
N GLY A 236 -61.31 -23.45 24.44
CA GLY A 236 -61.88 -22.48 25.38
C GLY A 236 -62.67 -21.32 24.75
N PRO A 237 -63.98 -21.15 25.03
CA PRO A 237 -64.72 -19.94 24.68
C PRO A 237 -64.61 -18.86 25.76
N ASN A 238 -64.59 -17.60 25.30
CA ASN A 238 -64.87 -16.36 26.05
C ASN A 238 -63.82 -15.89 27.09
N ASP A 239 -63.20 -14.73 26.85
CA ASP A 239 -63.60 -13.47 27.49
C ASP A 239 -62.63 -12.32 27.16
N SER A 240 -63.22 -11.13 27.09
CA SER A 240 -62.64 -9.81 26.84
C SER A 240 -61.45 -9.45 27.74
N VAL A 241 -60.27 -9.15 27.17
CA VAL A 241 -59.25 -8.30 27.82
C VAL A 241 -58.46 -7.50 26.78
N THR A 242 -58.82 -6.21 26.69
CA THR A 242 -58.01 -5.04 26.33
C THR A 242 -56.88 -5.20 25.30
N SER A 243 -57.16 -4.72 24.08
CA SER A 243 -56.17 -4.15 23.17
C SER A 243 -55.48 -2.93 23.79
N SER A 244 -54.52 -3.16 24.70
CA SER A 244 -53.58 -2.12 25.10
C SER A 244 -52.59 -1.92 23.95
N TRP A 245 -52.96 -1.03 23.04
CA TRP A 245 -52.02 -0.22 22.28
C TRP A 245 -51.15 0.56 23.27
N VAL A 246 -50.18 -0.12 23.88
CA VAL A 246 -49.02 0.57 24.47
C VAL A 246 -48.19 0.96 23.26
N GLY A 247 -48.42 2.20 22.83
CA GLY A 247 -47.57 2.90 21.89
C GLY A 247 -46.15 2.94 22.42
N ALA A 248 -45.36 1.93 22.07
CA ALA A 248 -43.98 2.18 21.75
C ALA A 248 -44.02 3.06 20.49
N VAL A 249 -44.05 4.37 20.72
CA VAL A 249 -43.49 5.33 19.77
C VAL A 249 -42.04 4.88 19.62
N VAL A 250 -41.83 3.93 18.71
CA VAL A 250 -40.56 3.75 18.03
C VAL A 250 -40.38 5.10 17.37
N THR A 251 -39.63 5.96 18.03
CA THR A 251 -39.01 7.11 17.38
C THR A 251 -38.20 6.50 16.25
N ARG A 252 -38.81 6.38 15.07
CA ARG A 252 -38.09 6.14 13.83
C ARG A 252 -37.11 7.30 13.77
N GLU A 253 -35.86 7.04 14.12
CA GLU A 253 -34.77 7.90 13.69
C GLU A 253 -35.02 8.21 12.21
N PRO A 254 -34.87 9.47 11.78
CA PRO A 254 -35.12 9.83 10.40
C PRO A 254 -34.32 8.86 9.54
N ALA A 255 -35.01 8.17 8.64
CA ALA A 255 -34.42 7.12 7.82
C ALA A 255 -33.24 7.72 7.04
N THR A 256 -32.03 7.55 7.59
CA THR A 256 -30.81 7.66 6.79
C THR A 256 -31.02 6.64 5.69
N THR A 257 -31.06 7.09 4.44
CA THR A 257 -31.29 6.18 3.32
C THR A 257 -30.30 5.01 3.42
N GLY A 258 -30.63 3.81 2.94
CA GLY A 258 -29.67 2.69 2.95
C GLY A 258 -28.31 3.07 2.34
N LEU A 259 -28.36 3.99 1.37
CA LEU A 259 -27.21 4.67 0.76
C LEU A 259 -26.40 5.50 1.76
N ASP A 260 -27.00 6.19 2.73
CA ASP A 260 -26.32 6.98 3.75
C ASP A 260 -25.65 6.11 4.84
N ARG A 261 -26.24 4.94 5.16
CA ARG A 261 -25.59 3.93 6.02
C ARG A 261 -24.42 3.24 5.30
N GLU A 262 -24.59 2.80 4.04
CA GLU A 262 -23.49 2.32 3.20
C GLU A 262 -22.36 3.37 3.06
N ARG A 263 -22.73 4.64 2.88
CA ARG A 263 -21.79 5.78 2.81
C ARG A 263 -21.03 6.02 4.11
N LEU A 264 -21.60 5.66 5.26
CA LEU A 264 -21.00 5.81 6.59
C LEU A 264 -20.13 4.59 6.97
N GLU A 265 -20.51 3.38 6.59
CA GLU A 265 -19.74 2.16 6.91
C GLU A 265 -18.52 1.95 6.00
N ALA A 266 -18.65 2.24 4.70
CA ALA A 266 -17.55 2.15 3.74
C ALA A 266 -16.38 3.09 4.06
N GLY A 267 -16.62 4.17 4.81
CA GLY A 267 -15.61 5.17 5.18
C GLY A 267 -14.89 4.90 6.51
N ARG A 268 -15.42 4.05 7.39
CA ARG A 268 -15.00 3.99 8.81
C ARG A 268 -13.95 2.93 9.16
N GLY A 269 -13.55 2.09 8.22
CA GLY A 269 -12.59 0.99 8.47
C GLY A 269 -13.25 -0.34 8.82
N GLY A 270 -14.40 -0.65 8.20
CA GLY A 270 -15.07 -1.95 8.30
C GLY A 270 -14.34 -3.07 7.56
N PRO A 271 -14.87 -4.31 7.57
CA PRO A 271 -14.23 -5.49 6.97
C PRO A 271 -13.91 -5.31 5.49
N ALA A 272 -14.76 -4.61 4.74
CA ALA A 272 -14.52 -4.30 3.32
C ALA A 272 -13.20 -3.53 3.08
N PHE A 273 -12.89 -2.56 3.95
CA PHE A 273 -11.64 -1.81 3.86
C PHE A 273 -10.44 -2.70 4.14
N TRP A 274 -10.48 -3.49 5.22
CA TRP A 274 -9.33 -4.32 5.60
C TRP A 274 -9.06 -5.44 4.58
N ILE A 275 -10.11 -6.06 4.03
CA ILE A 275 -9.96 -7.03 2.95
C ILE A 275 -9.32 -6.36 1.73
N ALA A 276 -9.83 -5.20 1.31
CA ALA A 276 -9.25 -4.45 0.20
C ALA A 276 -7.79 -4.04 0.48
N ASN A 277 -7.48 -3.60 1.70
CA ASN A 277 -6.14 -3.19 2.09
C ASN A 277 -5.16 -4.35 2.08
N VAL A 278 -5.57 -5.53 2.55
CA VAL A 278 -4.75 -6.76 2.48
C VAL A 278 -4.52 -7.16 1.03
N LEU A 279 -5.55 -7.16 0.19
CA LEU A 279 -5.41 -7.51 -1.24
C LEU A 279 -4.47 -6.55 -1.97
N VAL A 280 -4.61 -5.23 -1.72
CA VAL A 280 -3.73 -4.21 -2.28
C VAL A 280 -2.30 -4.37 -1.77
N ALA A 281 -2.12 -4.64 -0.48
CA ALA A 281 -0.80 -4.86 0.12
C ALA A 281 -0.11 -6.12 -0.43
N LEU A 282 -0.85 -7.20 -0.66
CA LEU A 282 -0.35 -8.41 -1.29
C LEU A 282 0.08 -8.15 -2.74
N LEU A 283 -0.77 -7.45 -3.52
CA LEU A 283 -0.43 -7.10 -4.89
C LEU A 283 0.82 -6.20 -4.95
N PHE A 284 0.91 -5.21 -4.06
CA PHE A 284 2.06 -4.33 -3.93
C PHE A 284 3.34 -5.13 -3.63
N ALA A 285 3.30 -6.00 -2.62
CA ALA A 285 4.43 -6.86 -2.25
C ALA A 285 4.83 -7.82 -3.37
N ALA A 286 3.86 -8.40 -4.08
CA ALA A 286 4.11 -9.33 -5.19
C ALA A 286 4.84 -8.68 -6.38
N LEU A 287 4.62 -7.39 -6.64
CA LEU A 287 5.39 -6.66 -7.67
C LEU A 287 6.87 -6.49 -7.32
N HIS A 288 7.24 -6.71 -6.06
CA HIS A 288 8.62 -6.64 -5.58
C HIS A 288 9.25 -8.03 -5.42
N ALA A 289 8.64 -9.08 -5.99
CA ALA A 289 9.06 -10.46 -5.80
C ALA A 289 10.45 -10.80 -6.38
N THR A 290 10.96 -9.97 -7.29
CA THR A 290 12.31 -10.14 -7.85
C THR A 290 13.41 -9.92 -6.81
N GLU A 291 13.13 -9.14 -5.76
CA GLU A 291 14.06 -8.81 -4.67
C GLU A 291 13.78 -9.69 -3.43
N TRP A 292 13.62 -10.99 -3.59
CA TRP A 292 13.30 -11.87 -2.46
C TRP A 292 14.41 -11.83 -1.38
N PRO A 293 14.10 -11.69 -0.07
CA PRO A 293 12.80 -11.79 0.60
C PRO A 293 12.08 -10.45 0.88
N ALA A 294 12.46 -9.35 0.22
CA ALA A 294 11.90 -8.01 0.44
C ALA A 294 10.36 -7.91 0.42
N PRO A 295 9.59 -8.69 -0.37
CA PRO A 295 8.12 -8.67 -0.31
C PRO A 295 7.54 -8.87 1.10
N VAL A 296 8.22 -9.62 1.97
CA VAL A 296 7.72 -9.97 3.31
C VAL A 296 7.60 -8.72 4.21
N PRO A 297 8.67 -7.95 4.48
CA PRO A 297 8.56 -6.67 5.20
C PRO A 297 7.79 -5.60 4.40
N ILE A 298 7.87 -5.60 3.07
CA ILE A 298 7.13 -4.65 2.22
C ILE A 298 5.60 -4.82 2.36
N PHE A 299 5.10 -6.05 2.54
CA PHE A 299 3.68 -6.28 2.82
C PHE A 299 3.21 -5.53 4.08
N VAL A 300 4.02 -5.55 5.15
CA VAL A 300 3.72 -4.85 6.42
C VAL A 300 3.70 -3.33 6.21
N LEU A 301 4.70 -2.81 5.47
CA LEU A 301 4.72 -1.40 5.07
C LEU A 301 3.45 -1.05 4.29
N ALA A 302 3.10 -1.87 3.30
CA ALA A 302 1.97 -1.63 2.41
C ALA A 302 0.62 -1.61 3.12
N LEU A 303 0.43 -2.44 4.16
CA LEU A 303 -0.73 -2.38 5.06
C LEU A 303 -0.82 -1.05 5.81
N GLY A 304 0.32 -0.58 6.34
CA GLY A 304 0.43 0.69 7.02
C GLY A 304 0.08 1.88 6.11
N LEU A 305 0.59 1.87 4.87
CA LEU A 305 0.32 2.92 3.88
C LEU A 305 -1.17 3.04 3.55
N GLY A 306 -1.88 1.92 3.38
CA GLY A 306 -3.33 1.96 3.13
C GLY A 306 -4.13 2.50 4.32
N GLU A 307 -3.70 2.20 5.55
CA GLU A 307 -4.31 2.78 6.75
C GLU A 307 -4.02 4.29 6.87
N MET A 308 -2.81 4.75 6.54
CA MET A 308 -2.48 6.18 6.47
C MET A 308 -3.32 6.92 5.42
N ALA A 309 -3.54 6.30 4.25
CA ALA A 309 -4.42 6.84 3.22
C ALA A 309 -5.84 7.05 3.74
N ARG A 310 -6.37 6.09 4.50
CA ARG A 310 -7.71 6.17 5.13
C ARG A 310 -7.77 7.21 6.26
N GLN A 311 -6.73 7.31 7.08
CA GLN A 311 -6.68 8.26 8.20
C GLN A 311 -6.59 9.71 7.72
N ALA A 312 -5.80 9.95 6.67
CA ALA A 312 -5.64 11.26 6.06
C ALA A 312 -6.78 11.61 5.09
N GLY A 313 -7.37 10.61 4.46
CA GLY A 313 -8.27 10.79 3.31
C GLY A 313 -7.56 11.39 2.11
N SER A 314 -6.28 11.07 1.95
CA SER A 314 -5.39 11.65 0.95
C SER A 314 -4.32 10.65 0.55
N VAL A 315 -4.00 10.59 -0.75
CA VAL A 315 -2.83 9.85 -1.24
C VAL A 315 -1.50 10.50 -0.83
N LEU A 316 -1.51 11.78 -0.40
CA LEU A 316 -0.29 12.46 0.04
C LEU A 316 0.32 11.83 1.30
N ALA A 317 -0.50 11.34 2.22
CA ALA A 317 0.00 10.72 3.45
C ALA A 317 0.85 9.46 3.19
N PRO A 318 0.38 8.46 2.42
CA PRO A 318 1.22 7.32 2.06
C PRO A 318 2.39 7.71 1.16
N ILE A 319 2.26 8.71 0.26
CA ILE A 319 3.41 9.21 -0.52
C ILE A 319 4.52 9.70 0.40
N VAL A 320 4.19 10.56 1.38
CA VAL A 320 5.17 11.08 2.35
C VAL A 320 5.80 9.94 3.15
N ALA A 321 4.99 9.01 3.65
CA ALA A 321 5.50 7.86 4.40
C ALA A 321 6.44 6.98 3.57
N HIS A 322 6.08 6.72 2.31
CA HIS A 322 6.85 5.88 1.41
C HIS A 322 8.15 6.55 0.96
N VAL A 323 8.12 7.84 0.60
CA VAL A 323 9.33 8.65 0.33
C VAL A 323 10.28 8.62 1.52
N LEU A 324 9.76 8.80 2.75
CA LEU A 324 10.56 8.77 3.96
C LEU A 324 11.14 7.38 4.24
N PHE A 325 10.38 6.32 4.00
CA PHE A 325 10.87 4.94 4.12
C PHE A 325 12.02 4.68 3.16
N ASN A 326 11.87 5.02 1.88
CA ASN A 326 12.89 4.80 0.85
C ASN A 326 14.13 5.67 1.13
N ALA A 327 13.95 6.94 1.50
CA ALA A 327 15.05 7.82 1.88
C ALA A 327 15.81 7.28 3.10
N ASN A 328 15.11 6.76 4.10
CA ASN A 328 15.72 6.12 5.25
C ASN A 328 16.52 4.86 4.85
N SER A 329 16.01 4.03 3.94
CA SER A 329 16.76 2.88 3.42
C SER A 329 18.04 3.31 2.71
N VAL A 330 17.99 4.35 1.87
CA VAL A 330 19.20 4.92 1.23
C VAL A 330 20.21 5.39 2.28
N VAL A 331 19.76 6.14 3.29
CA VAL A 331 20.65 6.61 4.36
C VAL A 331 21.25 5.44 5.14
N LEU A 332 20.47 4.39 5.43
CA LEU A 332 20.97 3.20 6.09
C LEU A 332 22.07 2.53 5.27
N VAL A 333 21.84 2.28 3.99
CA VAL A 333 22.85 1.67 3.10
C VAL A 333 24.10 2.54 3.01
N ILE A 334 23.98 3.87 2.96
CA ILE A 334 25.15 4.77 2.99
C ILE A 334 25.89 4.66 4.31
N VAL A 335 25.19 4.66 5.45
CA VAL A 335 25.80 4.62 6.79
C VAL A 335 26.43 3.26 7.09
N THR A 336 25.83 2.15 6.64
CA THR A 336 26.35 0.80 6.85
C THR A 336 27.38 0.40 5.80
N GLY A 337 27.19 0.80 4.53
CA GLY A 337 28.13 0.56 3.44
C GLY A 337 29.42 1.38 3.57
N ALA A 338 29.35 2.63 4.05
CA ALA A 338 30.54 3.43 4.36
C ALA A 338 31.31 2.93 5.60
N ALA A 339 30.73 2.02 6.39
CA ALA A 339 31.38 1.45 7.56
C ALA A 339 32.33 0.28 7.25
N SER A 340 32.57 -0.04 5.97
CA SER A 340 33.54 -1.05 5.51
C SER A 340 34.72 -0.46 4.70
N PRO A 341 35.61 0.36 5.26
CA PRO A 341 36.81 0.84 4.55
C PRO A 341 37.91 -0.24 4.37
N ASP A 342 37.86 -1.35 5.11
CA ASP A 342 39.06 -2.20 5.34
C ASP A 342 39.25 -3.38 4.38
N GLN A 343 38.71 -3.34 3.16
CA GLN A 343 39.02 -4.36 2.13
C GLN A 343 39.78 -3.80 0.92
N VAL A 344 40.24 -2.54 0.98
CA VAL A 344 41.15 -1.94 -0.01
C VAL A 344 42.46 -1.53 0.65
N SER A 345 43.16 -2.50 1.24
CA SER A 345 44.62 -2.43 1.39
C SER A 345 45.22 -3.59 0.63
N GLY A 346 45.65 -3.34 -0.61
CA GLY A 346 46.41 -4.30 -1.38
C GLY A 346 47.69 -4.70 -0.65
N SER A 347 47.92 -6.01 -0.54
CA SER A 347 49.29 -6.53 -0.58
C SER A 347 49.74 -6.42 -2.05
N PRO A 348 50.83 -5.71 -2.37
CA PRO A 348 51.35 -5.68 -3.74
C PRO A 348 52.00 -7.00 -4.20
N ASN A 349 52.06 -8.05 -3.35
CA ASN A 349 52.82 -9.27 -3.62
C ASN A 349 52.04 -10.53 -3.20
N ALA A 350 50.90 -10.79 -3.82
CA ALA A 350 50.33 -12.13 -3.82
C ALA A 350 50.34 -12.62 -5.27
N ASP A 351 51.22 -13.58 -5.56
CA ASP A 351 51.28 -14.26 -6.84
C ASP A 351 49.88 -14.78 -7.22
N PRO A 352 49.50 -14.72 -8.51
CA PRO A 352 48.23 -15.29 -8.95
C PRO A 352 48.21 -16.79 -8.63
N PRO A 353 47.09 -17.34 -8.12
CA PRO A 353 46.98 -18.78 -7.91
C PRO A 353 47.16 -19.49 -9.26
N ALA A 354 48.09 -20.45 -9.27
CA ALA A 354 48.41 -21.24 -10.44
C ALA A 354 47.15 -21.85 -11.04
N VAL A 355 46.91 -21.54 -12.32
CA VAL A 355 45.93 -22.24 -13.15
C VAL A 355 46.39 -23.69 -13.26
N VAL A 356 45.76 -24.58 -12.48
CA VAL A 356 45.90 -26.02 -12.70
C VAL A 356 45.09 -26.37 -13.93
N THR A 357 45.75 -26.32 -15.08
CA THR A 357 45.30 -26.99 -16.30
C THR A 357 45.48 -28.49 -16.12
N SER A 358 44.42 -29.19 -15.70
CA SER A 358 44.36 -30.66 -15.82
C SER A 358 43.43 -31.02 -16.96
N VAL A 359 43.99 -31.03 -18.16
CA VAL A 359 43.52 -31.83 -19.30
C VAL A 359 44.53 -32.97 -19.45
N GLU A 360 44.19 -34.16 -18.99
CA GLU A 360 44.80 -35.45 -19.37
C GLU A 360 43.72 -36.52 -19.12
N THR A 361 42.99 -36.93 -20.17
CA THR A 361 43.21 -38.09 -21.06
C THR A 361 42.37 -39.32 -20.69
N LEU A 362 41.61 -39.77 -21.68
CA LEU A 362 40.96 -41.07 -21.80
C LEU A 362 41.93 -42.24 -21.58
N SER A 363 41.39 -43.34 -21.04
CA SER A 363 41.70 -44.77 -21.26
C SER A 363 42.00 -45.56 -19.98
N GLY A 364 41.23 -46.65 -19.81
CA GLY A 364 41.28 -47.60 -18.69
C GLY A 364 39.97 -48.36 -18.60
#